data_AF-A0A9K3GQN1-F1
#
_entry.id   AF-A0A9K3GQN1-F1
#
_cell.length_a   1.000
_cell.length_b   1.000
_cell.length_c   1.000
_cell.angle_alpha   90.00
_cell.angle_beta   90.00
_cell.angle_gamma   90.00
#
_symmetry.space_group_name_H-M   'P 1'
#
loop_
_entity.id
_entity.type
_entity.pdbx_description
1 polymer ?
#
loop_
_entity_poly.entity_id
_entity_poly.type
_entity_poly.pdbx_seq_one_letter_code
_entity_poly.pdbx_strand_id
1 'polypeptide(L)'
;FHGMMQYCQISAGGSLAGAVHLNSGDVNRSINWMGGMHHAKAGEASGFCYVNDIVLSTLELLKVHPRVLYVDVDIHHGDGVEEAFYCTNRVMTLS
;
A
#
# COMPACT_ATOMS: atom_id res chain seq x y z
N PHE A 1 -13.48 -9.69 -13.13
CA PHE A 1 -14.55 -10.61 -12.70
C PHE A 1 -15.70 -9.82 -12.09
N HIS A 2 -16.91 -10.39 -12.02
CA HIS A 2 -18.04 -9.73 -11.35
C HIS A 2 -17.71 -9.53 -9.85
N GLY A 3 -17.87 -8.33 -9.31
CA GLY A 3 -17.46 -8.00 -7.94
C GLY A 3 -16.01 -7.49 -7.79
N MET A 4 -15.29 -7.26 -8.88
CA MET A 4 -13.91 -6.74 -8.86
C MET A 4 -13.76 -5.45 -8.05
N MET A 5 -14.66 -4.48 -8.22
CA MET A 5 -14.59 -3.23 -7.46
C MET A 5 -14.77 -3.44 -5.96
N GLN A 6 -15.67 -4.34 -5.56
CA GLN A 6 -15.87 -4.67 -4.15
C GLN A 6 -14.64 -5.34 -3.55
N TYR A 7 -14.00 -6.25 -4.30
CA TYR A 7 -12.72 -6.84 -3.91
C TYR A 7 -11.65 -5.77 -3.66
N CYS A 8 -11.47 -4.83 -4.60
CA CYS A 8 -10.51 -3.74 -4.46
C CYS A 8 -10.83 -2.85 -3.25
N GLN A 9 -12.12 -2.55 -3.01
CA GLN A 9 -12.56 -1.74 -1.86
C GLN A 9 -12.25 -2.40 -0.52
N ILE A 10 -12.45 -3.72 -0.39
CA ILE A 10 -12.15 -4.45 0.84
C ILE A 10 -10.63 -4.48 1.08
N SER A 11 -9.85 -4.81 0.05
CA SER A 11 -8.39 -4.85 0.12
C SER A 11 -7.80 -3.49 0.51
N ALA A 12 -8.13 -2.44 -0.25
CA ALA A 12 -7.61 -1.09 -0.02
C ALA A 12 -8.15 -0.45 1.27
N GLY A 13 -9.43 -0.68 1.58
CA GLY A 13 -10.05 -0.18 2.79
C GLY A 13 -9.42 -0.74 4.06
N GLY A 14 -9.06 -2.03 4.06
CA GLY A 14 -8.36 -2.66 5.19
C GLY A 14 -6.98 -2.03 5.44
N SER A 15 -6.17 -1.84 4.40
CA SER A 15 -4.84 -1.23 4.52
C SER A 15 -4.92 0.23 4.96
N LEU A 16 -5.86 0.99 4.39
CA LEU A 16 -6.08 2.39 4.77
C LEU A 16 -6.56 2.53 6.23
N ALA A 17 -7.54 1.72 6.66
CA ALA A 17 -8.00 1.72 8.05
C ALA A 17 -6.86 1.34 9.02
N GLY A 18 -6.02 0.38 8.64
CA GLY A 18 -4.83 0.03 9.40
C GLY A 18 -3.86 1.20 9.57
N ALA A 19 -3.59 1.95 8.50
CA ALA A 19 -2.74 3.14 8.57
C ALA A 19 -3.36 4.26 9.44
N VAL A 20 -4.68 4.46 9.39
CA VAL A 20 -5.39 5.41 10.26
C VAL A 20 -5.21 5.05 11.73
N HIS A 21 -5.39 3.78 12.12
CA HIS A 21 -5.22 3.34 13.51
C HIS A 21 -3.76 3.38 13.99
N LEU A 22 -2.79 3.20 13.09
CA LEU A 22 -1.37 3.40 13.41
C LEU A 22 -1.08 4.89 13.66
N ASN A 23 -1.59 5.77 12.79
CA ASN A 23 -1.43 7.22 12.91
C ASN A 23 -2.08 7.79 14.17
N SER A 24 -3.23 7.26 14.60
CA SER A 24 -3.91 7.68 15.83
C SER A 24 -3.21 7.18 17.10
N GLY A 25 -2.35 6.16 16.98
CA GLY A 25 -1.74 5.47 18.11
C GLY A 25 -2.68 4.48 18.82
N ASP A 26 -3.84 4.16 18.24
CA ASP A 26 -4.76 3.16 18.79
C ASP A 26 -4.15 1.76 18.80
N VAL A 27 -3.27 1.48 17.82
CA VAL A 27 -2.58 0.20 17.67
C VAL A 27 -1.10 0.42 17.37
N ASN A 28 -0.28 -0.54 17.81
CA ASN A 28 1.14 -0.58 17.46
C ASN A 28 1.42 -1.41 16.21
N ARG A 29 0.46 -2.26 15.80
CA ARG A 29 0.56 -3.18 14.66
C ARG A 29 -0.83 -3.36 14.07
N SER A 30 -0.92 -3.37 12.74
CA SER A 30 -2.13 -3.69 11.99
C SER A 30 -1.82 -4.76 10.95
N ILE A 31 -2.76 -5.67 10.72
CA ILE A 31 -2.60 -6.79 9.79
C ILE A 31 -3.80 -6.80 8.83
N ASN A 32 -3.51 -6.73 7.53
CA ASN A 32 -4.49 -6.91 6.47
C ASN A 32 -3.98 -7.92 5.46
N TRP A 33 -4.37 -9.19 5.60
CA TRP A 33 -3.96 -10.26 4.67
C TRP A 33 -4.59 -10.14 3.27
N MET A 34 -5.61 -9.31 3.10
CA MET A 34 -6.25 -9.07 1.80
C MET A 34 -5.54 -7.96 1.00
N GLY A 35 -4.61 -7.23 1.62
CA GLY A 35 -3.82 -6.17 0.99
C GLY A 35 -2.55 -6.70 0.30
N GLY A 36 -1.62 -5.80 0.00
CA GLY A 36 -0.31 -6.13 -0.55
C GLY A 36 -0.26 -6.15 -2.08
N MET A 37 -1.18 -5.48 -2.77
CA MET A 37 -1.30 -5.50 -4.23
C MET A 37 -0.28 -4.56 -4.88
N HIS A 38 0.99 -4.96 -4.87
CA HIS A 38 2.16 -4.10 -5.11
C HIS A 38 2.44 -3.70 -6.56
N HIS A 39 1.83 -4.36 -7.56
CA HIS A 39 2.09 -4.09 -8.98
C HIS A 39 1.20 -3.00 -9.60
N ALA A 40 0.11 -2.61 -8.93
CA ALA A 40 -0.83 -1.63 -9.50
C ALA A 40 -0.13 -0.27 -9.66
N LYS A 41 -0.34 0.35 -10.84
CA LYS A 41 0.26 1.64 -11.21
C LYS A 41 -0.78 2.76 -11.13
N ALA A 42 -0.35 4.01 -11.29
CA ALA A 42 -1.24 5.16 -11.23
C ALA A 42 -2.28 5.19 -12.37
N GLY A 43 -1.90 4.70 -13.56
CA GLY A 43 -2.74 4.73 -14.76
C GLY A 43 -3.20 3.37 -15.29
N GLU A 44 -2.73 2.26 -14.70
CA GLU A 44 -3.00 0.92 -15.19
C GLU A 44 -2.96 -0.16 -14.10
N ALA A 45 -3.70 -1.25 -14.35
CA ALA A 45 -3.61 -2.47 -13.56
C ALA A 45 -2.48 -3.37 -14.10
N SER A 46 -1.76 -4.06 -13.22
CA SER A 46 -0.66 -4.95 -13.58
C SER A 46 -0.54 -6.10 -12.56
N GLY A 47 -0.07 -7.28 -12.97
CA GLY A 47 0.26 -8.38 -12.06
C GLY A 47 -0.87 -8.76 -11.08
N PHE A 48 -2.11 -8.88 -11.55
CA PHE A 48 -3.32 -9.12 -10.73
C PHE A 48 -3.68 -8.00 -9.72
N CYS A 49 -2.93 -6.90 -9.71
CA CYS A 49 -3.14 -5.75 -8.85
C CYS A 49 -3.92 -4.67 -9.62
N TYR A 50 -5.07 -4.26 -9.08
CA TYR A 50 -5.94 -3.26 -9.71
C TYR A 50 -5.92 -1.91 -8.97
N VAL A 51 -5.67 -1.92 -7.66
CA VAL A 51 -5.53 -0.75 -6.80
C VAL A 51 -4.33 -1.01 -5.89
N ASN A 52 -3.41 -0.04 -5.80
CA ASN A 52 -2.22 -0.16 -4.97
C ASN A 52 -2.54 0.29 -3.54
N ASP A 53 -3.01 -0.64 -2.70
CA ASP A 53 -3.38 -0.37 -1.32
C ASP A 53 -2.18 0.04 -0.44
N ILE A 54 -0.98 -0.41 -0.80
CA ILE A 54 0.27 -0.07 -0.13
C ILE A 54 0.59 1.41 -0.32
N VAL A 55 0.45 1.93 -1.55
CA VAL A 55 0.66 3.37 -1.83
C VAL A 55 -0.36 4.21 -1.06
N LEU A 56 -1.64 3.83 -1.06
CA LEU A 56 -2.69 4.56 -0.34
C LEU A 56 -2.43 4.61 1.18
N SER A 57 -2.10 3.47 1.79
CA SER A 57 -1.78 3.39 3.22
C SER A 57 -0.47 4.12 3.57
N THR A 58 0.53 4.08 2.70
CA THR A 58 1.78 4.85 2.88
C THR A 58 1.53 6.36 2.84
N LEU A 59 0.69 6.85 1.91
CA LEU A 59 0.28 8.24 1.86
C LEU A 59 -0.46 8.66 3.14
N GLU A 60 -1.28 7.78 3.71
CA GLU A 60 -1.92 8.01 5.01
C GLU A 60 -0.87 8.13 6.12
N LEU A 61 0.06 7.18 6.22
CA LEU A 61 1.14 7.20 7.23
C LEU A 61 1.99 8.47 7.13
N LEU A 62 2.25 8.97 5.92
CA LEU A 62 3.02 10.20 5.69
C LEU A 62 2.35 11.47 6.22
N LYS A 63 1.08 11.43 6.65
CA LYS A 63 0.43 12.56 7.35
C LYS A 63 0.99 12.79 8.74
N VAL A 64 1.47 11.74 9.41
CA VAL A 64 2.01 11.79 10.78
C VAL A 64 3.52 11.50 10.79
N HIS A 65 3.97 10.58 9.95
CA HIS A 65 5.36 10.13 9.93
C HIS A 65 6.19 10.87 8.87
N PRO A 66 7.35 11.46 9.23
CA PRO A 66 8.18 12.17 8.26
C PRO A 66 8.83 11.23 7.24
N ARG A 67 9.10 9.98 7.64
CA ARG A 67 9.69 8.92 6.82
C ARG A 67 8.97 7.59 7.03
N VAL A 68 8.75 6.84 5.96
CA VAL A 68 8.19 5.48 5.96
C VAL A 68 9.17 4.53 5.28
N LEU A 69 9.36 3.34 5.84
CA LEU A 69 10.09 2.25 5.21
C LEU A 69 9.08 1.21 4.72
N TYR A 70 9.10 0.93 3.43
CA TYR A 70 8.39 -0.18 2.81
C TYR A 70 9.36 -1.35 2.61
N VAL A 71 9.01 -2.52 3.12
CA VAL A 71 9.75 -3.77 2.93
C VAL A 71 8.85 -4.74 2.20
N ASP A 72 9.30 -5.17 1.03
CA ASP A 72 8.68 -6.18 0.20
C ASP A 72 9.49 -7.48 0.31
N VAL A 73 8.78 -8.60 0.45
CA VAL A 73 9.37 -9.95 0.51
C VAL A 73 8.66 -10.89 -0.46
N ASP A 74 7.80 -10.35 -1.32
CA ASP A 74 7.23 -11.11 -2.43
C ASP A 74 8.34 -11.56 -3.37
N ILE A 75 8.09 -12.64 -4.12
CA ILE A 75 9.05 -13.15 -5.11
C ILE A 75 9.18 -12.21 -6.31
N HIS A 76 8.16 -11.40 -6.59
CA HIS A 76 8.18 -10.38 -7.62
C HIS A 76 8.68 -9.06 -7.05
N HIS A 77 9.38 -8.30 -7.88
CA HIS A 77 9.79 -6.94 -7.53
C HIS A 77 8.56 -6.05 -7.32
N GLY A 78 8.51 -5.33 -6.19
CA GLY A 78 7.44 -4.39 -5.82
C GLY A 78 7.43 -3.08 -6.64
N ASP A 79 7.37 -3.22 -7.96
CA ASP A 79 7.56 -2.16 -8.95
C ASP A 79 6.54 -1.02 -8.87
N GLY A 80 5.28 -1.29 -8.50
CA GLY A 80 4.24 -0.26 -8.39
C GLY A 80 4.46 0.65 -7.19
N VAL A 81 4.92 0.09 -6.06
CA VAL A 81 5.26 0.87 -4.86
C VAL A 81 6.55 1.65 -5.07
N GLU A 82 7.55 1.04 -5.70
CA GLU A 82 8.81 1.71 -6.08
C GLU A 82 8.54 2.91 -6.99
N GLU A 83 7.78 2.72 -8.07
CA GLU A 83 7.47 3.78 -9.03
C GLU A 83 6.71 4.94 -8.38
N ALA A 84 5.72 4.63 -7.52
CA ALA A 84 4.91 5.65 -6.85
C ALA A 84 5.72 6.58 -5.93
N PHE A 85 6.86 6.12 -5.41
CA PHE A 85 7.73 6.89 -4.51
C PHE A 85 9.13 7.15 -5.05
N TYR A 86 9.38 6.88 -6.33
CA TYR A 86 10.70 6.94 -6.96
C TYR A 86 11.41 8.31 -6.81
N CYS A 87 10.64 9.39 -6.79
CA CYS A 87 11.13 10.76 -6.74
C CYS A 87 11.06 11.42 -5.34
N THR A 88 10.87 10.65 -4.26
CA THR A 88 10.82 11.18 -2.90
C THR A 88 11.83 10.49 -1.98
N ASN A 89 12.35 11.24 -1.01
CA ASN A 89 13.19 10.72 0.07
C ASN A 89 12.38 10.42 1.36
N ARG A 90 11.06 10.64 1.33
CA ARG A 90 10.18 10.36 2.48
C ARG A 90 9.76 8.89 2.58
N VAL A 91 9.94 8.12 1.52
CA VAL A 91 9.65 6.69 1.51
C VAL A 91 10.86 5.96 0.95
N MET A 92 11.36 4.97 1.67
CA MET A 92 12.38 4.05 1.17
C MET A 92 11.70 2.72 0.84
N THR A 93 11.88 2.23 -0.38
CA THR A 93 11.37 0.93 -0.85
C THR A 93 12.52 -0.07 -0.89
N LEU A 94 12.38 -1.18 -0.17
CA LEU A 94 13.31 -2.31 -0.18
C LEU A 94 12.55 -3.55 -0.63
N SER A 95 12.98 -4.16 -1.73
CA SER A 95 12.37 -5.35 -2.34
C SER A 95 13.44 -6.34 -2.77
#